data_AF-A0A8T5SWN9-F1
#
_entry.id   AF-A0A8T5SWN9-F1
#
_cell.length_a   1.000
_cell.length_b   1.000
_cell.length_c   1.000
_cell.angle_alpha   90.00
_cell.angle_beta   90.00
_cell.angle_gamma   90.00
#
_symmetry.space_group_name_H-M   'P 1'
#
loop_
_entity.id
_entity.type
_entity.pdbx_description
1 polymer ?
#
loop_
_entity_poly.entity_id
_entity_poly.type
_entity_poly.pdbx_seq_one_letter_code
_entity_poly.pdbx_strand_id
1 'polypeptide(L)' 'VTHDLNPIHTLVQDVLLLKNTVIGIGEPCSIMDPELMKKVYGPTARIVEHSGHRYCMTHDSGIDRHD' A
#
# COMPACT_ATOMS: atom_id res chain seq x y z
N VAL A 1 11.24 -7.09 3.13
CA VAL A 1 9.77 -7.18 3.32
C VAL A 1 9.38 -6.08 4.28
N THR A 2 8.43 -5.23 3.90
CA THR A 2 7.98 -4.09 4.71
C THR A 2 6.48 -4.19 4.94
N HIS A 3 6.01 -3.65 6.05
CA HIS A 3 4.59 -3.48 6.35
C HIS A 3 3.98 -2.29 5.59
N ASP A 4 4.75 -1.22 5.38
CA ASP A 4 4.29 0.01 4.77
C ASP A 4 5.09 0.35 3.51
N LEU A 5 4.36 0.73 2.45
CA LEU A 5 4.90 1.16 1.17
C LEU A 5 5.27 2.65 1.18
N ASN A 6 4.59 3.47 2.00
CA ASN A 6 4.75 4.92 2.02
C ASN A 6 6.19 5.39 2.30
N PRO A 7 6.98 4.80 3.22
CA PRO A 7 8.34 5.28 3.48
C PRO A 7 9.33 4.94 2.37
N ILE A 8 9.03 3.93 1.55
CA ILE A 8 9.99 3.33 0.62
C ILE A 8 9.65 3.53 -0.86
N HIS A 9 8.45 4.01 -1.19
CA HIS A 9 7.95 4.11 -2.57
C HIS A 9 8.80 5.00 -3.50
N THR A 10 9.68 5.85 -2.95
CA THR A 10 10.64 6.66 -3.71
C THR A 10 12.04 6.06 -3.81
N LEU A 11 12.31 5.00 -3.05
CA LEU A 11 13.64 4.38 -2.91
C LEU A 11 13.79 3.09 -3.70
N VAL A 12 12.69 2.58 -4.26
CA VAL A 12 12.64 1.31 -4.99
C VAL A 12 12.01 1.51 -6.35
N GLN A 13 12.48 0.74 -7.33
CA GLN A 13 11.95 0.77 -8.69
C GLN A 13 10.66 -0.04 -8.80
N ASP A 14 10.64 -1.24 -8.22
CA ASP A 14 9.53 -2.18 -8.28
C ASP A 14 9.20 -2.74 -6.90
N VAL A 15 7.93 -3.08 -6.71
CA VAL A 15 7.43 -3.76 -5.52
C VAL A 15 6.60 -4.98 -5.89
N LEU A 16 6.70 -5.99 -5.04
CA LEU A 16 5.86 -7.18 -5.04
C LEU A 16 4.91 -7.07 -3.86
N LEU A 17 3.61 -7.00 -4.14
CA LEU A 17 2.57 -7.01 -3.11
C LEU A 17 2.10 -8.45 -2.86
N LEU A 18 2.01 -8.81 -1.57
CA LEU A 18 1.64 -10.15 -1.12
C LEU A 18 0.50 -10.08 -0.10
N LYS A 19 -0.49 -10.95 -0.26
CA LYS A 19 -1.51 -11.25 0.75
C LYS A 19 -1.85 -12.74 0.70
N ASN A 20 -1.00 -13.58 1.29
CA ASN A 20 -0.98 -15.05 1.17
C ASN A 20 -0.82 -15.59 -0.27
N THR A 21 -0.88 -14.71 -1.27
CA THR A 21 -0.63 -14.94 -2.70
C THR A 21 -0.06 -13.66 -3.31
N VAL A 22 0.49 -13.76 -4.52
CA VAL A 22 0.89 -12.60 -5.32
C VAL A 22 -0.35 -11.85 -5.78
N ILE A 23 -0.45 -10.59 -5.37
CA ILE A 23 -1.58 -9.72 -5.71
C ILE A 23 -1.18 -8.61 -6.70
N GLY A 24 0.11 -8.34 -6.87
CA GLY A 24 0.60 -7.46 -7.92
C GLY A 24 2.11 -7.25 -7.89
N ILE A 25 2.65 -6.84 -9.05
CA ILE A 25 4.07 -6.49 -9.25
C ILE A 25 4.14 -5.23 -10.11
N GLY A 26 5.01 -4.29 -9.77
CA GLY A 26 5.34 -3.13 -10.61
C GLY A 26 5.82 -1.93 -9.81
N GLU A 27 5.87 -0.77 -10.48
CA GLU A 27 6.30 0.48 -9.85
C GLU A 27 5.38 0.91 -8.70
N PRO A 28 5.92 1.46 -7.59
CA PRO A 28 5.15 1.78 -6.38
C PRO A 28 3.90 2.64 -6.63
N CYS A 29 4.02 3.75 -7.36
CA CYS A 29 2.87 4.63 -7.59
C CYS A 29 1.87 4.02 -8.59
N SER A 30 2.36 3.25 -9.57
CA SER A 30 1.54 2.62 -10.59
C SER A 30 0.67 1.50 -10.01
N ILE A 31 1.20 0.74 -9.03
CA ILE A 31 0.50 -0.37 -8.38
C ILE A 31 -0.41 0.07 -7.22
N MET A 32 -0.26 1.30 -6.71
CA MET A 32 -1.13 1.88 -5.68
C MET A 32 -2.55 2.22 -6.22
N ASP A 33 -3.23 1.19 -6.73
CA ASP A 33 -4.63 1.25 -7.12
C ASP A 33 -5.55 1.22 -5.88
N PRO A 34 -6.59 2.06 -5.78
CA PRO A 34 -7.49 2.11 -4.63
C PRO A 34 -8.19 0.78 -4.31
N GLU A 35 -8.57 -0.02 -5.30
CA GLU A 35 -9.22 -1.32 -5.06
C GLU A 35 -8.21 -2.35 -4.55
N LEU A 36 -7.00 -2.35 -5.11
CA LEU A 36 -5.91 -3.20 -4.65
C LEU A 36 -5.48 -2.83 -3.22
N MET A 37 -5.32 -1.55 -2.92
CA MET A 37 -4.92 -1.09 -1.58
C MET A 37 -5.99 -1.42 -0.53
N LYS A 38 -7.28 -1.42 -0.87
CA LYS A 38 -8.32 -1.90 0.05
C LYS A 38 -8.19 -3.40 0.35
N LYS A 39 -7.68 -4.20 -0.59
CA LYS A 39 -7.40 -5.63 -0.35
C LYS A 39 -6.18 -5.80 0.54
N VAL A 40 -5.14 -4.97 0.38
CA VAL A 40 -3.89 -5.02 1.16
C VAL A 40 -4.08 -4.48 2.57
N TYR A 41 -4.47 -3.21 2.67
CA TYR A 41 -4.52 -2.42 3.89
C TYR A 41 -5.90 -2.38 4.56
N GLY A 42 -6.94 -2.87 3.89
CA GLY A 42 -8.31 -2.94 4.42
C GLY A 42 -9.26 -1.86 3.86
N PRO A 43 -10.56 -1.95 4.17
CA PRO A 43 -11.62 -1.17 3.51
C PRO A 43 -11.55 0.34 3.74
N THR A 44 -10.88 0.77 4.81
CA THR A 44 -10.67 2.19 5.15
C THR A 44 -9.53 2.81 4.37
N ALA A 45 -8.72 2.01 3.66
CA ALA A 45 -7.62 2.53 2.84
C ALA A 45 -8.12 3.55 1.81
N ARG A 46 -7.37 4.65 1.71
CA ARG A 46 -7.55 5.72 0.72
C ARG A 46 -6.22 6.04 0.08
N ILE A 47 -6.25 6.36 -1.20
CA ILE A 47 -5.07 6.86 -1.90
C ILE A 47 -5.13 8.38 -1.94
N VAL A 48 -4.02 9.00 -1.58
CA VAL A 48 -3.82 10.44 -1.70
C VAL A 48 -2.64 10.67 -2.62
N GLU A 49 -2.81 11.57 -3.58
CA GLU A 49 -1.73 12.00 -4.46
C GLU A 49 -1.17 13.33 -3.95
N HIS A 50 0.15 13.41 -3.81
CA HIS A 50 0.84 14.61 -3.41
C HIS A 50 2.19 14.69 -4.11
N SER A 51 2.47 15.82 -4.75
CA SER A 51 3.73 16.08 -5.46
C SER A 51 4.11 14.99 -6.48
N GLY A 52 3.12 14.43 -7.19
CA GLY A 52 3.32 13.36 -8.18
C GLY A 52 3.54 11.96 -7.58
N HIS A 53 3.46 11.83 -6.26
CA HIS A 53 3.57 10.57 -5.55
C HIS A 53 2.22 10.15 -4.97
N ARG A 54 2.00 8.83 -4.86
CA ARG A 54 0.82 8.27 -4.22
C ARG A 54 1.17 7.74 -2.85
N TYR A 55 0.25 7.94 -1.91
CA TYR A 55 0.34 7.50 -0.54
C TYR A 55 -0.92 6.76 -0.17
N CYS A 56 -0.79 5.65 0.56
CA CYS A 56 -1.92 4.96 1.15
C CYS A 56 -2.15 5.49 2.57
N MET A 57 -3.30 6.11 2.81
CA MET A 57 -3.76 6.50 4.14
C MET A 57 -4.76 5.46 4.64
N THR A 58 -4.47 4.88 5.78
CA THR A 58 -5.39 4.01 6.52
C THR A 58 -5.94 4.76 7.72
N HIS A 59 -7.19 4.46 8.09
CA HIS A 59 -7.71 4.89 9.38
C HIS A 59 -7.26 3.86 10.41
N ASP A 60 -6.18 4.15 11.12
CA ASP A 60 -5.75 3.36 12.25
C ASP A 60 -6.61 3.72 13.47
N SER A 61 -7.40 2.76 13.95
CA SER A 61 -8.19 2.91 15.18
C SER A 61 -7.36 2.63 16.44
N GLY A 62 -6.07 2.32 16.31
CA GLY A 62 -5.19 1.90 17.40
C GLY A 62 -5.44 0.47 17.88
N ILE A 63 -6.26 -0.31 17.16
CA ILE A 63 -6.49 -1.73 17.46
C ILE A 63 -5.62 -2.55 16.52
N ASP A 64 -4.41 -2.85 16.97
CA ASP A 64 -3.54 -3.83 16.31
C ASP A 64 -4.16 -5.23 16.47
N ARG A 65 -4.93 -5.66 15.47
CA ARG A 65 -5.41 -7.05 15.36
C ARG A 65 -4.36 -7.86 14.60
N HIS A 66 -3.25 -8.15 15.28
CA HIS A 66 -2.41 -9.29 14.93
C HIS A 66 -3.13 -10.56 15.36
N ASP A 67 -3.74 -11.27 14.41
CA ASP A 67 -4.05 -12.71 14.53
C ASP A 67 -3.00 -13.51 13.75
#